data_AF-A0A7Y5UT32-F1
#
_entry.id   AF-A0A7Y5UT32-F1
#
_cell.length_a   1.000
_cell.length_b   1.000
_cell.length_c   1.000
_cell.angle_alpha   90.00
_cell.angle_beta   90.00
_cell.angle_gamma   90.00
#
_symmetry.space_group_name_H-M   'P 1'
#
loop_
_entity.id
_entity.type
_entity.pdbx_description
1 polymer ?
#
loop_
_entity_poly.entity_id
_entity_poly.type
_entity_poly.pdbx_seq_one_letter_code
_entity_poly.pdbx_strand_id
1 'polypeptide(L)'
;MAEVFSTMVGKFESLAVDAAVAAALPARGLSHVHFDREAVVEYRGVLEGHVTIRCNADGALDIARGLLMLDAGDTSLSIEEINDALKECANMVTGHVKTRVLDPLGGCQLSVPFVNSVATSAAAARDRMLLYKLQQGLISVEIWRRETAASAA
;
A
#
# COMPACT_ATOMS: atom_id res chain seq x y z
N MET A 1 26.65 -13.09 0.32
CA MET A 1 25.70 -12.34 1.19
C MET A 1 24.42 -11.92 0.45
N ALA A 2 24.17 -12.37 -0.79
CA ALA A 2 23.03 -11.96 -1.62
C ALA A 2 21.84 -12.95 -1.61
N GLU A 3 21.94 -14.10 -0.92
CA GLU A 3 20.94 -15.16 -1.00
C GLU A 3 19.76 -15.03 -0.03
N VAL A 4 19.86 -14.19 1.02
CA VAL A 4 18.79 -14.13 2.05
C VAL A 4 17.55 -13.37 1.56
N PHE A 5 17.72 -12.46 0.59
CA PHE A 5 16.61 -11.64 0.08
C PHE A 5 15.78 -12.31 -1.02
N SER A 6 16.27 -13.35 -1.71
CA SER A 6 15.51 -13.99 -2.80
C SER A 6 14.41 -14.93 -2.30
N THR A 7 14.58 -15.53 -1.12
CA THR A 7 13.64 -16.51 -0.56
C THR A 7 12.33 -15.90 -0.05
N MET A 8 12.25 -14.59 0.18
CA MET A 8 10.98 -13.90 0.47
C MET A 8 10.23 -13.48 -0.80
N VAL A 9 10.89 -13.42 -1.96
CA VAL A 9 10.28 -12.97 -3.24
C VAL A 9 9.42 -14.07 -3.87
N GLY A 10 9.78 -15.34 -3.69
CA GLY A 10 9.12 -16.49 -4.32
C GLY A 10 7.68 -16.78 -3.86
N LYS A 11 7.16 -16.09 -2.84
CA LYS A 11 5.78 -16.29 -2.36
C LYS A 11 4.77 -15.24 -2.82
N PHE A 12 5.21 -14.13 -3.44
CA PHE A 12 4.30 -13.09 -3.92
C PHE A 12 3.72 -13.36 -5.32
N GLU A 13 4.35 -14.23 -6.12
CA GLU A 13 3.87 -14.58 -7.47
C GLU A 13 2.57 -15.42 -7.47
N SER A 14 2.17 -15.95 -6.31
CA SER A 14 0.96 -16.78 -6.16
C SER A 14 -0.27 -16.03 -5.63
N LEU A 15 -0.18 -14.73 -5.35
CA LEU A 15 -1.29 -13.94 -4.76
C LEU A 15 -2.12 -13.17 -5.79
N ALA A 16 -1.74 -13.24 -7.07
CA ALA A 16 -2.55 -12.68 -8.14
C ALA A 16 -3.70 -13.62 -8.47
N VAL A 17 -4.87 -13.23 -7.98
CA VAL A 17 -6.21 -13.70 -8.37
C VAL A 17 -6.59 -15.07 -7.82
N ASP A 18 -6.95 -15.08 -6.55
CA ASP A 18 -8.15 -15.83 -6.21
C ASP A 18 -9.34 -14.90 -6.46
N ALA A 19 -9.98 -15.02 -7.62
CA ALA A 19 -11.20 -14.28 -7.96
C ALA A 19 -12.30 -14.50 -6.90
N ALA A 20 -12.16 -15.54 -6.08
CA ALA A 20 -12.96 -15.81 -4.89
C ALA A 20 -12.82 -14.73 -3.79
N VAL A 21 -11.67 -14.06 -3.63
CA VAL A 21 -11.51 -12.98 -2.63
C VAL A 21 -12.25 -11.71 -3.05
N ALA A 22 -12.24 -11.40 -4.35
CA ALA A 22 -13.08 -10.34 -4.92
C ALA A 22 -14.59 -10.67 -4.79
N ALA A 23 -14.95 -11.96 -4.85
CA ALA A 23 -16.32 -12.44 -4.66
C ALA A 23 -16.74 -12.62 -3.19
N ALA A 24 -15.78 -12.72 -2.26
CA ALA A 24 -16.00 -12.87 -0.82
C ALA A 24 -16.00 -11.54 -0.06
N LEU A 25 -15.54 -10.45 -0.67
CA LEU A 25 -16.03 -9.11 -0.31
C LEU A 25 -17.53 -9.13 -0.58
N PRO A 26 -18.38 -8.94 0.45
CA PRO A 26 -19.80 -9.20 0.30
C PRO A 26 -20.33 -8.41 -0.90
N ALA A 27 -21.02 -9.10 -1.80
CA ALA A 27 -21.82 -8.50 -2.88
C ALA A 27 -22.94 -7.55 -2.37
N ARG A 28 -22.94 -7.27 -1.06
CA ARG A 28 -23.66 -6.17 -0.40
C ARG A 28 -22.73 -4.97 -0.28
N GLY A 29 -22.76 -4.12 -1.30
CA GLY A 29 -22.34 -2.72 -1.21
C GLY A 29 -20.92 -2.48 -0.69
N LEU A 30 -20.00 -2.17 -1.60
CA LEU A 30 -18.77 -1.42 -1.33
C LEU A 30 -19.04 -0.01 -0.75
N SER A 31 -20.25 0.26 -0.26
CA SER A 31 -20.75 1.57 0.13
C SER A 31 -20.00 2.16 1.33
N HIS A 32 -19.29 1.37 2.15
CA HIS A 32 -18.56 1.89 3.31
C HIS A 32 -17.28 1.09 3.65
N VAL A 33 -16.26 1.12 2.78
CA VAL A 33 -14.89 0.80 3.22
C VAL A 33 -14.31 2.05 3.87
N HIS A 34 -13.93 1.92 5.14
CA HIS A 34 -13.38 3.02 5.93
C HIS A 34 -11.88 2.84 6.12
N PHE A 35 -11.14 3.92 5.91
CA PHE A 35 -9.71 4.00 6.16
C PHE A 35 -9.44 5.10 7.18
N ASP A 36 -8.52 4.81 8.09
CA ASP A 36 -8.13 5.70 9.18
C ASP A 36 -6.76 6.32 8.93
N ARG A 37 -5.90 5.60 8.20
CA ARG A 37 -4.53 6.02 7.89
C ARG A 37 -4.23 5.87 6.41
N GLU A 38 -3.43 6.81 5.91
CA GLU A 38 -2.93 6.84 4.55
C GLU A 38 -1.42 7.08 4.56
N ALA A 39 -0.65 6.15 4.00
CA ALA A 39 0.76 6.30 3.74
C ALA A 39 0.98 6.60 2.25
N VAL A 40 1.80 7.60 1.94
CA VAL A 40 2.04 8.05 0.56
C VAL A 40 3.53 8.13 0.29
N VAL A 41 3.92 7.66 -0.89
CA VAL A 41 5.25 7.89 -1.48
C VAL A 41 5.07 8.47 -2.87
N GLU A 42 5.63 9.66 -3.09
CA GLU A 42 5.65 10.27 -4.42
C GLU A 42 6.81 9.70 -5.24
N TYR A 43 6.61 9.65 -6.55
CA TYR A 43 7.66 9.33 -7.51
C TYR A 43 7.72 10.37 -8.63
N ARG A 44 8.94 10.69 -9.08
CA ARG A 44 9.20 11.68 -10.13
C ARG A 44 10.26 11.20 -11.10
N GLY A 45 10.09 11.53 -12.38
CA GLY A 45 10.97 11.12 -13.48
C GLY A 45 10.24 11.27 -14.81
N VAL A 46 10.39 10.30 -15.73
CA VAL A 46 9.61 10.21 -16.97
C VAL A 46 8.11 10.14 -16.69
N LEU A 47 7.74 9.49 -15.59
CA LEU A 47 6.40 9.48 -15.02
C LEU A 47 6.44 10.17 -13.66
N GLU A 48 5.39 10.92 -13.36
CA GLU A 48 5.16 11.48 -12.04
C GLU A 48 3.88 10.94 -11.46
N GLY A 49 3.84 10.81 -10.13
CA GLY A 49 2.68 10.30 -9.44
C GLY A 49 2.99 9.95 -7.99
N HIS A 50 2.15 9.07 -7.43
CA HIS A 50 2.37 8.56 -6.09
C HIS A 50 1.75 7.18 -5.93
N VAL A 51 2.29 6.42 -4.97
CA VAL A 51 1.68 5.19 -4.46
C VAL A 51 1.04 5.53 -3.12
N THR A 52 -0.19 5.08 -2.94
CA THR A 52 -0.95 5.26 -1.71
C THR A 52 -1.27 3.90 -1.11
N ILE A 53 -1.01 3.76 0.18
CA ILE A 53 -1.51 2.67 1.00
C ILE A 53 -2.51 3.23 2.00
N ARG A 54 -3.74 2.71 2.01
CA ARG A 54 -4.71 3.06 3.05
C ARG A 54 -5.10 1.85 3.86
N CYS A 55 -5.29 2.02 5.16
CA CYS A 55 -5.71 0.95 6.04
C CYS A 55 -6.68 1.48 7.10
N ASN A 56 -7.54 0.59 7.60
CA ASN A 56 -8.28 0.85 8.82
C ASN A 56 -7.37 0.63 10.04
N ALA A 57 -7.82 1.01 11.23
CA ALA A 57 -7.03 0.94 12.45
C ALA A 57 -6.51 -0.47 12.74
N ASP A 58 -7.36 -1.49 12.56
CA ASP A 58 -6.98 -2.89 12.73
C ASP A 58 -5.91 -3.32 11.72
N GLY A 59 -6.07 -2.93 10.46
CA GLY A 59 -5.11 -3.24 9.39
C GLY A 59 -3.77 -2.53 9.59
N ALA A 60 -3.78 -1.29 10.08
CA ALA A 60 -2.57 -0.56 10.43
C ALA A 60 -1.77 -1.29 11.52
N LEU A 61 -2.47 -1.78 12.53
CA LEU A 61 -1.87 -2.54 13.62
C LEU A 61 -1.36 -3.91 13.15
N ASP A 62 -2.12 -4.60 12.31
CA ASP A 62 -1.74 -5.91 11.73
C ASP A 62 -0.46 -5.81 10.87
N ILE A 63 -0.37 -4.77 10.04
CA ILE A 63 0.84 -4.48 9.25
C ILE A 63 2.02 -4.21 10.18
N ALA A 64 1.84 -3.36 11.20
CA ALA A 64 2.91 -3.01 12.12
C ALA A 64 3.44 -4.24 12.88
N ARG A 65 2.55 -5.10 13.38
CA ARG A 65 2.93 -6.38 14.00
C ARG A 65 3.71 -7.27 13.04
N GLY A 66 3.23 -7.42 11.81
CA GLY A 66 3.88 -8.24 10.81
C GLY A 66 5.30 -7.75 10.48
N LEU A 67 5.50 -6.43 10.39
CA LEU A 67 6.82 -5.85 10.14
C LEU A 67 7.76 -5.91 11.34
N LEU A 68 7.22 -5.81 12.56
CA LEU A 68 7.98 -5.85 13.81
C LEU A 68 8.10 -7.27 14.40
N MET A 69 7.59 -8.29 13.69
CA MET A 69 7.60 -9.70 14.11
C MET A 69 6.97 -9.93 15.49
N LEU A 70 5.85 -9.25 15.75
CA LEU A 70 5.09 -9.35 16.99
C LEU A 70 3.92 -10.34 16.86
N ASP A 71 3.49 -10.89 18.00
CA ASP A 71 2.35 -11.79 18.05
C ASP A 71 1.02 -11.05 17.77
N ALA A 72 0.04 -11.78 17.22
CA ALA A 72 -1.27 -11.23 16.84
C ALA A 72 -2.08 -10.61 18.00
N GLY A 73 -1.74 -10.96 19.24
CA GLY A 73 -2.36 -10.42 20.46
C GLY A 73 -1.67 -9.18 21.03
N ASP A 74 -0.51 -8.78 20.51
CA ASP A 74 0.24 -7.66 21.07
C ASP A 74 -0.35 -6.32 20.60
N THR A 75 -0.99 -5.58 21.50
CA THR A 75 -1.58 -4.26 21.20
C THR A 75 -0.74 -3.10 21.74
N SER A 76 0.50 -3.36 22.17
CA SER A 76 1.32 -2.38 22.90
C SER A 76 2.01 -1.32 22.03
N LEU A 77 1.80 -1.37 20.71
CA LEU A 77 2.41 -0.43 19.77
C LEU A 77 1.85 0.98 19.89
N SER A 78 2.76 1.95 19.93
CA SER A 78 2.45 3.37 19.83
C SER A 78 1.96 3.75 18.43
N ILE A 79 1.29 4.91 18.35
CA ILE A 79 0.81 5.46 17.08
C ILE A 79 1.97 5.76 16.13
N GLU A 80 3.09 6.19 16.68
CA GLU A 80 4.35 6.51 16.00
C GLU A 80 4.97 5.25 15.38
N GLU A 81 5.08 4.15 16.15
CA GLU A 81 5.59 2.87 15.65
C GLU A 81 4.72 2.32 14.52
N ILE A 82 3.38 2.43 14.66
CA ILE A 82 2.45 2.05 13.61
C ILE A 82 2.66 2.91 12.35
N ASN A 83 2.81 4.23 12.52
CA ASN A 83 3.05 5.13 11.38
C ASN A 83 4.37 4.82 10.69
N ASP A 84 5.43 4.53 11.42
CA ASP A 84 6.74 4.22 10.84
C ASP A 84 6.73 2.87 10.10
N ALA A 85 6.04 1.86 10.65
CA ALA A 85 5.77 0.62 9.94
C ALA A 85 4.99 0.84 8.63
N LEU A 86 3.96 1.69 8.64
CA LEU A 86 3.20 2.03 7.43
C LEU A 86 4.04 2.77 6.39
N LYS A 87 4.92 3.69 6.82
CA LYS A 87 5.87 4.38 5.95
C LYS A 87 6.83 3.39 5.29
N GLU A 88 7.36 2.44 6.06
CA GLU A 88 8.27 1.42 5.52
C GLU A 88 7.55 0.49 4.54
N CYS A 89 6.32 0.08 4.87
CA CYS A 89 5.46 -0.68 3.96
C CYS A 89 5.25 0.06 2.62
N ALA A 90 4.87 1.34 2.68
CA ALA A 90 4.66 2.16 1.50
C ALA A 90 5.96 2.34 0.69
N ASN A 91 7.09 2.53 1.36
CA ASN A 91 8.40 2.64 0.73
C ASN A 91 8.78 1.35 0.00
N MET A 92 8.64 0.18 0.64
CA MET A 92 8.91 -1.12 0.03
C MET A 92 8.03 -1.38 -1.20
N VAL A 93 6.71 -1.19 -1.07
CA VAL A 93 5.78 -1.36 -2.19
C VAL A 93 6.14 -0.43 -3.34
N THR A 94 6.45 0.83 -3.05
CA THR A 94 6.82 1.81 -4.08
C THR A 94 8.16 1.47 -4.73
N GLY A 95 9.14 0.96 -3.99
CA GLY A 95 10.41 0.46 -4.51
C GLY A 95 10.20 -0.67 -5.52
N HIS A 96 9.29 -1.61 -5.22
CA HIS A 96 8.92 -2.67 -6.15
C HIS A 96 8.20 -2.14 -7.40
N VAL A 97 7.26 -1.20 -7.24
CA VAL A 97 6.56 -0.56 -8.36
C VAL A 97 7.55 0.20 -9.24
N LYS A 98 8.49 0.96 -8.65
CA LYS A 98 9.54 1.68 -9.36
C LYS A 98 10.35 0.76 -10.24
N THR A 99 10.91 -0.30 -9.66
CA THR A 99 11.83 -1.22 -10.35
C THR A 99 11.17 -2.03 -11.46
N ARG A 100 9.89 -2.39 -11.30
CA ARG A 100 9.19 -3.25 -12.25
C ARG A 100 8.37 -2.50 -13.31
N VAL A 101 7.82 -1.35 -12.98
CA VAL A 101 6.77 -0.69 -13.79
C VAL A 101 7.18 0.70 -14.24
N LEU A 102 7.72 1.53 -13.33
CA LEU A 102 7.87 2.96 -13.62
C LEU A 102 9.18 3.30 -14.31
N ASP A 103 10.29 2.70 -13.88
CA ASP A 103 11.60 3.04 -14.43
C ASP A 103 12.64 1.91 -14.21
N PRO A 104 12.68 0.92 -15.11
CA PRO A 104 13.68 -0.13 -15.10
C PRO A 104 15.12 0.38 -15.35
N LEU A 105 15.28 1.60 -15.87
CA LEU A 105 16.57 2.19 -16.25
C LEU A 105 17.14 3.14 -15.19
N GLY A 106 16.38 3.42 -14.12
CA GLY A 106 16.89 3.99 -12.87
C GLY A 106 16.85 5.52 -12.72
N GLY A 107 16.15 6.25 -13.58
CA GLY A 107 15.97 7.71 -13.49
C GLY A 107 14.91 8.20 -12.49
N CYS A 108 14.03 7.32 -12.01
CA CYS A 108 12.91 7.65 -11.13
C CYS A 108 13.39 7.88 -9.69
N GLN A 109 12.98 8.99 -9.10
CA GLN A 109 13.28 9.35 -7.71
C GLN A 109 12.03 9.16 -6.85
N LEU A 110 12.20 8.63 -5.65
CA LEU A 110 11.13 8.44 -4.67
C LEU A 110 11.25 9.49 -3.57
N SER A 111 10.13 10.00 -3.08
CA SER A 111 10.10 10.86 -1.89
C SER A 111 10.30 10.05 -0.62
N VAL A 112 10.57 10.73 0.49
CA VAL A 112 10.40 10.15 1.82
C VAL A 112 8.90 9.85 2.02
N PRO A 113 8.53 8.67 2.54
CA PRO A 113 7.15 8.35 2.86
C PRO A 113 6.59 9.27 3.95
N PHE A 114 5.33 9.66 3.82
CA PHE A 114 4.60 10.35 4.89
C PHE A 114 3.27 9.67 5.16
N VAL A 115 2.74 9.88 6.38
CA VAL A 115 1.45 9.32 6.80
C VAL A 115 0.52 10.45 7.22
N ASN A 116 -0.70 10.38 6.72
CA ASN A 116 -1.81 11.24 7.10
C ASN A 116 -2.86 10.42 7.84
N SER A 117 -3.41 11.00 8.91
CA SER A 117 -4.70 10.56 9.44
C SER A 117 -5.77 10.99 8.43
N VAL A 118 -6.52 10.04 7.90
CA VAL A 118 -7.63 10.35 6.99
C VAL A 118 -8.88 10.40 7.83
N ALA A 119 -9.57 11.55 7.84
CA ALA A 119 -10.92 11.60 8.40
C ALA A 119 -11.74 10.55 7.67
N THR A 120 -12.29 9.57 8.41
CA THR A 120 -13.01 8.38 7.93
C THR A 120 -13.75 8.67 6.62
N SER A 121 -13.04 8.48 5.51
CA SER A 121 -13.56 8.80 4.19
C SER A 121 -14.01 7.48 3.63
N ALA A 122 -15.31 7.35 3.36
CA ALA A 122 -15.79 6.27 2.52
C ALA A 122 -15.08 6.48 1.18
N ALA A 123 -14.01 5.72 0.95
CA ALA A 123 -13.39 5.71 -0.35
C ALA A 123 -14.43 5.05 -1.25
N ALA A 124 -15.23 5.86 -1.94
CA ALA A 124 -16.06 5.38 -3.04
C ALA A 124 -15.11 4.55 -3.89
N ALA A 125 -15.37 3.25 -4.01
CA ALA A 125 -14.49 2.30 -4.68
C ALA A 125 -14.04 2.92 -6.01
N ARG A 126 -12.82 3.46 -6.02
CA ARG A 126 -12.29 4.13 -7.21
C ARG A 126 -11.82 2.99 -8.10
N ASP A 127 -12.10 3.06 -9.39
CA ASP A 127 -11.83 2.00 -10.39
C ASP A 127 -10.36 1.52 -10.47
N ARG A 128 -9.45 2.06 -9.65
CA ARG A 128 -8.00 1.80 -9.64
C ARG A 128 -7.45 1.43 -8.27
N MET A 129 -8.30 0.94 -7.37
CA MET A 129 -7.91 0.49 -6.03
C MET A 129 -7.80 -1.04 -5.98
N LEU A 130 -6.69 -1.54 -5.44
CA LEU A 130 -6.56 -2.96 -5.05
C LEU A 130 -6.82 -3.07 -3.55
N LEU A 131 -7.89 -3.76 -3.16
CA LEU A 131 -8.26 -3.99 -1.77
C LEU A 131 -7.87 -5.40 -1.34
N TYR A 132 -7.18 -5.51 -0.20
CA TYR A 132 -6.76 -6.77 0.38
C TYR A 132 -7.30 -6.91 1.81
N LYS A 133 -7.72 -8.12 2.13
CA LYS A 133 -8.07 -8.52 3.49
C LYS A 133 -6.81 -9.03 4.20
N LEU A 134 -6.55 -8.50 5.39
CA LEU A 134 -5.44 -8.94 6.24
C LEU A 134 -5.92 -9.97 7.28
N GLN A 135 -5.05 -10.41 8.18
CA GLN A 135 -5.49 -11.24 9.30
C GLN A 135 -6.45 -10.44 10.17
N GLN A 136 -6.14 -9.17 10.38
CA GLN A 136 -7.00 -8.18 11.04
C GLN A 136 -7.14 -6.95 10.14
N GLY A 137 -8.38 -6.56 9.84
CA GLY A 137 -8.67 -5.35 9.07
C GLY A 137 -8.43 -5.45 7.56
N LEU A 138 -8.22 -4.29 6.93
CA LEU A 138 -8.16 -4.09 5.49
C LEU A 138 -7.02 -3.16 5.12
N ILE A 139 -6.42 -3.41 3.96
CA ILE A 139 -5.46 -2.53 3.30
C ILE A 139 -5.87 -2.32 1.85
N SER A 140 -5.73 -1.11 1.35
CA SER A 140 -5.80 -0.81 -0.07
C SER A 140 -4.46 -0.28 -0.57
N VAL A 141 -4.16 -0.59 -1.83
CA VAL A 141 -3.00 -0.08 -2.56
C VAL A 141 -3.50 0.57 -3.83
N GLU A 142 -3.07 1.81 -4.06
CA GLU A 142 -3.39 2.60 -5.24
C GLU A 142 -2.11 3.15 -5.87
N ILE A 143 -2.06 3.15 -7.20
CA ILE A 143 -0.98 3.75 -7.97
C ILE A 143 -1.57 4.87 -8.81
N TRP A 144 -1.18 6.09 -8.49
CA TRP A 144 -1.64 7.30 -9.15
C TRP A 144 -0.56 7.82 -10.07
N ARG A 145 -0.94 8.15 -11.30
CA ARG A 145 -0.11 8.90 -12.24
C ARG A 145 -0.66 10.31 -12.35
N ARG A 146 0.21 11.32 -12.24
CA ARG A 146 -0.13 12.70 -12.54
C ARG A 146 -0.22 12.84 -14.06
N GLU A 147 -1.33 13.37 -14.56
CA GLU A 147 -1.42 13.75 -15.96
C GLU A 147 -0.53 14.99 -16.16
N THR A 148 0.54 14.83 -16.92
CA THR A 148 1.26 15.97 -17.45
C THR A 148 0.34 16.62 -18.49
N ALA A 149 -0.16 17.82 -18.20
CA ALA A 149 -0.86 18.61 -19.21
C ALA A 149 0.03 18.67 -20.44
N ALA A 150 -0.44 18.14 -21.57
CA ALA A 150 0.28 18.25 -22.83
C ALA A 150 0.52 19.75 -23.06
N SER A 151 1.78 20.16 -23.09
CA SER A 151 2.12 21.52 -23.52
C SER A 151 1.54 21.67 -24.92
N ALA A 152 0.49 22.47 -25.04
CA ALA A 152 -0.06 22.86 -26.33
C ALA A 152 1.09 23.52 -27.11
N ALA A 153 1.56 22.83 -28.14
CA ALA A 153 2.50 23.34 -29.12
C ALA A 153 1.74 24.15 -30.18
#